data_AF-A0A7T0G099-F1
#
_entry.id   AF-A0A7T0G099-F1
#
_cell.length_a   1.000
_cell.length_b   1.000
_cell.length_c   1.000
_cell.angle_alpha   90.00
_cell.angle_beta   90.00
_cell.angle_gamma   90.00
#
_symmetry.space_group_name_H-M   'P 1'
#
loop_
_entity.id
_entity.type
_entity.pdbx_description
1 polymer ?
#
loop_
_entity_poly.entity_id
_entity_poly.type
_entity_poly.pdbx_seq_one_letter_code
_entity_poly.pdbx_strand_id
1 'polypeptide(L)'
;MITTQSKSFENFWEIIEKEIHQHPVIISNVYCKWFKRGEASEAQIVDLFEQFAVFSKWFLLAQMMRMLQASDLEAEIQARYILVNELGVGISPDSATENQLFKTSWAHINWLRETAKPLPLDATQLGSWNSASLATRKFIEGLERNYGSKDGNVGHGASYAIETWASWGIGGSEADENNNFWKELISGLEKCNSRRRQNNQPEIPLDFFLFHFNSEKQHGDNVFDELRHSFDKPEFHYEEFLFGARKALEAIHTFWLGLNNARKRIVRC
;
A
#
# COMPACT_ATOMS: atom_id res chain seq x y z
N MET A 1 -11.58 -0.71 43.67
CA MET A 1 -11.58 -1.76 42.64
C MET A 1 -12.26 -1.16 41.42
N ILE A 2 -11.49 -0.81 40.40
CA ILE A 2 -12.04 -0.35 39.12
C ILE A 2 -12.49 -1.60 38.40
N THR A 3 -13.80 -1.72 38.17
CA THR A 3 -14.39 -2.77 37.35
C THR A 3 -13.85 -2.61 35.93
N THR A 4 -12.91 -3.48 35.53
CA THR A 4 -12.53 -3.67 34.14
C THR A 4 -13.75 -4.17 33.39
N GLN A 5 -14.41 -3.28 32.66
CA GLN A 5 -15.42 -3.67 31.69
C GLN A 5 -14.72 -4.60 30.69
N SER A 6 -15.19 -5.85 30.59
CA SER A 6 -14.59 -6.83 29.68
C SER A 6 -14.64 -6.27 28.25
N LYS A 7 -13.49 -6.10 27.62
CA LYS A 7 -13.40 -5.78 26.19
C LYS A 7 -14.03 -6.96 25.43
N SER A 8 -14.95 -6.70 24.50
CA SER A 8 -15.48 -7.72 23.58
C SER A 8 -14.85 -7.52 22.21
N PHE A 9 -14.13 -8.54 21.74
CA PHE A 9 -13.51 -8.51 20.42
C PHE A 9 -14.56 -8.47 19.33
N GLU A 10 -15.70 -9.13 19.53
CA GLU A 10 -16.82 -9.18 18.58
C GLU A 10 -17.38 -7.78 18.32
N ASN A 11 -17.68 -7.02 19.38
CA ASN A 11 -18.16 -5.64 19.24
C ASN A 11 -17.13 -4.74 18.57
N PHE A 12 -15.85 -4.93 18.88
CA PHE A 12 -14.78 -4.17 18.24
C PHE A 12 -14.62 -4.54 16.76
N TRP A 13 -14.75 -5.82 16.42
CA TRP A 13 -14.69 -6.32 15.06
C TRP A 13 -15.82 -5.77 14.19
N GLU A 14 -17.05 -5.69 14.72
CA GLU A 14 -18.18 -5.06 14.00
C GLU A 14 -17.88 -3.59 13.64
N ILE A 15 -17.15 -2.86 14.50
CA ILE A 15 -16.71 -1.49 14.21
C ILE A 15 -15.66 -1.48 13.11
N ILE A 16 -14.68 -2.39 13.16
CA ILE A 16 -13.64 -2.53 12.14
C ILE A 16 -14.25 -2.82 10.76
N GLU A 17 -15.16 -3.79 10.68
CA GLU A 17 -15.85 -4.14 9.44
C GLU A 17 -16.60 -2.93 8.88
N LYS A 18 -17.32 -2.20 9.73
CA LYS A 18 -18.14 -1.05 9.30
C LYS A 18 -17.31 0.16 8.88
N GLU A 19 -16.24 0.47 9.60
CA GLU A 19 -15.54 1.75 9.44
C GLU A 19 -14.24 1.66 8.65
N ILE A 20 -13.55 0.53 8.74
CA ILE A 20 -12.27 0.31 8.08
C ILE A 20 -12.51 -0.44 6.77
N HIS A 21 -13.15 -1.61 6.82
CA HIS A 21 -13.31 -2.46 5.62
C HIS A 21 -14.25 -1.87 4.58
N GLN A 22 -15.28 -1.12 4.99
CA GLN A 22 -16.18 -0.44 4.05
C GLN A 22 -15.60 0.88 3.49
N HIS A 23 -14.35 1.24 3.82
CA HIS A 23 -13.80 2.50 3.36
C HIS A 23 -13.72 2.54 1.82
N PRO A 24 -14.11 3.65 1.15
CA PRO A 24 -14.21 3.71 -0.31
C PRO A 24 -12.93 3.35 -1.06
N VAL A 25 -11.76 3.58 -0.46
CA VAL A 25 -10.45 3.26 -1.05
C VAL A 25 -10.19 1.75 -1.15
N ILE A 26 -10.83 0.96 -0.29
CA ILE A 26 -10.75 -0.50 -0.25
C ILE A 26 -11.76 -1.08 -1.25
N ILE A 27 -13.05 -0.77 -1.07
CA ILE A 27 -14.12 -1.46 -1.82
C ILE A 27 -14.43 -0.82 -3.19
N SER A 28 -14.07 0.44 -3.41
CA SER A 28 -14.57 1.21 -4.56
C SER A 28 -13.61 2.29 -5.07
N ASN A 29 -12.31 1.98 -5.17
CA ASN A 29 -11.31 2.93 -5.65
C ASN A 29 -11.60 3.41 -7.07
N VAL A 30 -12.09 4.65 -7.21
CA VAL A 30 -12.55 5.20 -8.49
C VAL A 30 -11.45 5.35 -9.54
N TYR A 31 -10.18 5.49 -9.13
CA TYR A 31 -9.06 5.54 -10.05
C TYR A 31 -8.80 4.15 -10.63
N CYS A 32 -8.60 3.16 -9.76
CA CYS A 32 -8.25 1.80 -10.15
C CYS A 32 -9.38 1.14 -10.95
N LYS A 33 -10.65 1.33 -10.56
CA LYS A 33 -11.83 0.88 -11.31
C LYS A 33 -11.88 1.44 -12.74
N TRP A 34 -11.45 2.68 -12.93
CA TRP A 34 -11.32 3.25 -14.28
C TRP A 34 -10.09 2.70 -15.01
N PHE A 35 -8.94 2.63 -14.33
CA PHE A 35 -7.69 2.19 -14.93
C PHE A 35 -7.80 0.75 -15.46
N LYS A 36 -8.50 -0.13 -14.72
CA LYS A 36 -8.86 -1.51 -15.12
C LYS A 36 -9.54 -1.61 -16.49
N ARG A 37 -10.27 -0.57 -16.92
CA ARG A 37 -10.90 -0.54 -18.25
C ARG A 37 -9.85 -0.54 -19.36
N GLY A 38 -8.62 -0.15 -19.04
CA GLY A 38 -7.50 -0.12 -19.95
C GLY A 38 -7.64 1.04 -20.93
N GLU A 39 -8.16 2.19 -20.52
CA GLU A 39 -8.35 3.35 -21.41
C GLU A 39 -7.40 4.51 -21.10
N ALA A 40 -6.38 4.26 -20.29
CA ALA A 40 -5.37 5.24 -19.94
C ALA A 40 -4.52 5.60 -21.17
N SER A 41 -4.28 6.90 -21.36
CA SER A 41 -3.29 7.40 -22.32
C SER A 41 -1.87 7.22 -21.77
N GLU A 42 -0.85 7.34 -22.63
CA GLU A 42 0.55 7.27 -22.19
C GLU A 42 0.87 8.31 -21.12
N ALA A 43 0.39 9.55 -21.27
CA ALA A 43 0.58 10.61 -20.27
C ALA A 43 -0.08 10.28 -18.92
N GLN A 44 -1.22 9.58 -18.91
CA GLN A 44 -1.88 9.16 -17.66
C GLN A 44 -1.15 7.98 -17.00
N ILE A 45 -0.53 7.09 -17.78
CA ILE A 45 0.33 6.02 -17.26
C ILE A 45 1.62 6.61 -16.69
N VAL A 46 2.21 7.59 -17.39
CA VAL A 46 3.35 8.37 -16.90
C VAL A 46 3.06 9.00 -15.55
N ASP A 47 1.94 9.72 -15.41
CA ASP A 47 1.50 10.32 -14.12
C ASP A 47 1.35 9.27 -13.01
N LEU A 48 0.74 8.10 -13.31
CA LEU A 48 0.66 7.00 -12.35
C LEU A 48 2.06 6.59 -11.85
N PHE A 49 2.97 6.29 -12.76
CA PHE A 49 4.31 5.80 -12.42
C PHE A 49 5.14 6.87 -11.70
N GLU A 50 5.02 8.15 -12.07
CA GLU A 50 5.70 9.24 -11.37
C GLU A 50 5.25 9.32 -9.91
N GLN A 51 3.94 9.38 -9.68
CA GLN A 51 3.41 9.55 -8.32
C GLN A 51 3.58 8.29 -7.47
N PHE A 52 3.39 7.10 -8.07
CA PHE A 52 3.60 5.82 -7.39
C PHE A 52 5.08 5.62 -7.03
N ALA A 53 6.03 6.09 -7.86
CA ALA A 53 7.44 6.05 -7.50
C ALA A 53 7.80 6.94 -6.31
N VAL A 54 7.14 8.11 -6.15
CA VAL A 54 7.35 8.92 -4.93
C VAL A 54 6.82 8.18 -3.71
N PHE A 55 5.64 7.56 -3.81
CA PHE A 55 5.13 6.69 -2.76
C PHE A 55 6.14 5.59 -2.39
N SER A 56 6.54 4.73 -3.34
CA SER A 56 7.44 3.61 -3.07
C SER A 56 8.76 4.05 -2.42
N LYS A 57 9.32 5.19 -2.83
CA LYS A 57 10.59 5.66 -2.26
C LYS A 57 10.42 6.26 -0.86
N TRP A 58 9.37 7.02 -0.62
CA TRP A 58 9.17 7.73 0.66
C TRP A 58 8.49 6.88 1.72
N PHE A 59 7.83 5.79 1.32
CA PHE A 59 7.30 4.79 2.24
C PHE A 59 8.39 4.23 3.18
N LEU A 60 9.64 4.14 2.72
CA LEU A 60 10.81 3.76 3.53
C LEU A 60 10.93 4.58 4.83
N LEU A 61 10.64 5.88 4.79
CA LEU A 61 10.70 6.74 5.97
C LEU A 61 9.60 6.37 6.96
N ALA A 62 8.36 6.21 6.49
CA ALA A 62 7.24 5.81 7.31
C ALA A 62 7.45 4.41 7.92
N GLN A 63 8.01 3.48 7.15
CA GLN A 63 8.36 2.13 7.62
C GLN A 63 9.47 2.14 8.67
N MET A 64 10.51 2.95 8.48
CA MET A 64 11.55 3.13 9.49
C MET A 64 10.98 3.72 10.77
N MET A 65 10.10 4.71 10.66
CA MET A 65 9.39 5.30 11.80
C MET A 65 8.54 4.26 12.52
N ARG A 66 7.80 3.41 11.81
CA ARG A 66 7.04 2.29 12.40
C ARG A 66 7.94 1.36 13.20
N MET A 67 9.06 0.92 12.62
CA MET A 67 10.02 0.05 13.31
C MET A 67 10.54 0.72 14.60
N LEU A 68 10.91 2.00 14.55
CA LEU A 68 11.42 2.73 15.72
C LEU A 68 10.36 2.95 16.82
N GLN A 69 9.07 2.86 16.49
CA GLN A 69 7.96 3.20 17.37
C GLN A 69 7.03 2.00 17.61
N ALA A 70 7.48 0.79 17.28
CA ALA A 70 6.73 -0.43 17.50
C ALA A 70 6.36 -0.58 18.98
N SER A 71 5.15 -1.07 19.25
CA SER A 71 4.60 -1.22 20.61
C SER A 71 5.24 -2.38 21.38
N ASP A 72 5.82 -3.35 20.67
CA ASP A 72 6.54 -4.49 21.23
C ASP A 72 7.58 -5.05 20.26
N LEU A 73 8.37 -6.02 20.73
CA LEU A 73 9.47 -6.62 19.98
C LEU A 73 9.01 -7.39 18.74
N GLU A 74 7.82 -7.99 18.78
CA GLU A 74 7.31 -8.75 17.65
C GLU A 74 6.91 -7.80 16.51
N ALA A 75 6.17 -6.74 16.84
CA ALA A 75 5.85 -5.67 15.89
C ALA A 75 7.12 -5.00 15.33
N GLU A 76 8.16 -4.82 16.15
CA GLU A 76 9.45 -4.29 15.69
C GLU A 76 10.12 -5.21 14.66
N ILE A 77 10.15 -6.53 14.92
CA ILE A 77 10.73 -7.53 14.03
C ILE A 77 9.98 -7.55 12.69
N GLN A 78 8.65 -7.57 12.71
CA GLN A 78 7.85 -7.54 11.49
C GLN A 78 8.07 -6.25 10.68
N ALA A 79 8.07 -5.10 11.36
CA ALA A 79 8.35 -3.83 10.71
C ALA A 79 9.76 -3.79 10.08
N ARG A 80 10.74 -4.46 10.71
CA ARG A 80 12.11 -4.60 10.20
C ARG A 80 12.17 -5.45 8.94
N TYR A 81 11.47 -6.58 8.90
CA TYR A 81 11.42 -7.45 7.72
C TYR A 81 10.86 -6.71 6.49
N ILE A 82 9.75 -5.98 6.68
CA ILE A 82 9.20 -5.14 5.62
C ILE A 82 10.22 -4.07 5.18
N LEU A 83 10.84 -3.35 6.14
CA LEU A 83 11.80 -2.29 5.82
C LEU A 83 12.98 -2.79 4.97
N VAL A 84 13.60 -3.91 5.34
CA VAL A 84 14.76 -4.40 4.61
C VAL A 84 14.38 -5.07 3.29
N ASN A 85 13.17 -5.63 3.18
CA ASN A 85 12.64 -6.10 1.91
C ASN A 85 12.46 -4.94 0.91
N GLU A 86 11.85 -3.84 1.36
CA GLU A 86 11.71 -2.60 0.59
C GLU A 86 13.06 -2.04 0.11
N LEU A 87 14.13 -2.25 0.91
CA LEU A 87 15.51 -1.87 0.57
C LEU A 87 16.23 -2.87 -0.35
N GLY A 88 15.66 -4.04 -0.63
CA GLY A 88 16.18 -5.01 -1.60
C GLY A 88 16.74 -6.30 -1.00
N VAL A 89 16.37 -6.64 0.24
CA VAL A 89 16.61 -7.98 0.79
C VAL A 89 15.48 -8.92 0.33
N GLY A 90 15.82 -10.13 -0.11
CA GLY A 90 14.82 -11.15 -0.45
C GLY A 90 13.91 -11.49 0.74
N ILE A 91 12.75 -12.09 0.44
CA ILE A 91 11.80 -12.57 1.45
C ILE A 91 11.67 -14.10 1.35
N SER A 92 11.67 -14.78 2.49
CA SER A 92 11.40 -16.22 2.57
C SER A 92 9.88 -16.52 2.58
N PRO A 93 9.46 -17.78 2.40
CA PRO A 93 8.03 -18.14 2.37
C PRO A 93 7.25 -17.80 3.64
N ASP A 94 7.94 -17.65 4.78
CA ASP A 94 7.37 -17.22 6.07
C ASP A 94 7.37 -15.69 6.24
N SER A 95 7.58 -14.93 5.16
CA SER A 95 7.68 -13.47 5.17
C SER A 95 8.85 -12.88 5.96
N ALA A 96 9.81 -13.70 6.41
CA ALA A 96 11.03 -13.21 7.03
C ALA A 96 12.06 -12.77 5.98
N THR A 97 13.02 -11.95 6.40
CA THR A 97 14.18 -11.59 5.57
C THR A 97 15.49 -12.15 6.11
N GLU A 98 15.41 -13.02 7.12
CA GLU A 98 16.56 -13.65 7.74
C GLU A 98 17.32 -14.52 6.75
N ASN A 99 18.64 -14.39 6.73
CA ASN A 99 19.55 -15.12 5.84
C ASN A 99 19.26 -14.95 4.32
N GLN A 100 18.48 -13.93 3.94
CA GLN A 100 18.18 -13.66 2.53
C GLN A 100 19.24 -12.78 1.87
N LEU A 101 19.37 -12.91 0.55
CA LEU A 101 20.33 -12.12 -0.23
C LEU A 101 19.86 -10.68 -0.38
N PHE A 102 20.82 -9.75 -0.37
CA PHE A 102 20.61 -8.35 -0.75
C PHE A 102 20.96 -8.13 -2.22
N LYS A 103 20.09 -7.42 -2.94
CA LYS A 103 20.42 -6.80 -4.23
C LYS A 103 19.80 -5.41 -4.32
N THR A 104 20.59 -4.42 -4.69
CA THR A 104 20.08 -3.05 -4.92
C THR A 104 18.99 -3.02 -5.99
N SER A 105 19.04 -3.90 -6.99
CA SER A 105 18.02 -4.01 -8.04
C SER A 105 16.69 -4.59 -7.55
N TRP A 106 16.66 -5.24 -6.38
CA TRP A 106 15.43 -5.74 -5.76
C TRP A 106 14.75 -4.71 -4.88
N ALA A 107 15.43 -3.61 -4.53
CA ALA A 107 14.80 -2.52 -3.82
C ALA A 107 13.57 -2.05 -4.60
N HIS A 108 12.45 -1.85 -3.91
CA HIS A 108 11.14 -1.61 -4.49
C HIS A 108 11.18 -0.46 -5.53
N ILE A 109 11.81 0.67 -5.17
CA ILE A 109 11.97 1.82 -6.07
C ILE A 109 12.84 1.52 -7.30
N ASN A 110 13.87 0.68 -7.16
CA ASN A 110 14.75 0.35 -8.28
C ASN A 110 14.06 -0.63 -9.23
N TRP A 111 13.31 -1.60 -8.71
CA TRP A 111 12.48 -2.46 -9.55
C TRP A 111 11.41 -1.65 -10.29
N LEU A 112 10.71 -0.74 -9.61
CA LEU A 112 9.72 0.12 -10.26
C LEU A 112 10.33 0.99 -11.37
N ARG A 113 11.56 1.50 -11.19
CA ARG A 113 12.30 2.23 -12.24
C ARG A 113 12.61 1.36 -13.45
N GLU A 114 12.99 0.10 -13.23
CA GLU A 114 13.19 -0.87 -14.30
C GLU A 114 11.88 -1.15 -15.06
N THR A 115 10.78 -1.32 -14.33
CA THR A 115 9.43 -1.46 -14.91
C THR A 115 9.01 -0.24 -15.73
N ALA A 116 9.44 0.95 -15.32
CA ALA A 116 9.09 2.21 -15.98
C ALA A 116 9.88 2.51 -17.26
N LYS A 117 10.96 1.77 -17.57
CA LYS A 117 11.84 2.00 -18.74
C LYS A 117 11.13 2.15 -20.09
N PRO A 118 10.04 1.42 -20.39
CA PRO A 118 9.31 1.57 -21.66
C PRO A 118 8.56 2.91 -21.80
N LEU A 119 8.43 3.68 -20.71
CA LEU A 119 7.70 4.95 -20.67
C LEU A 119 8.66 6.14 -20.87
N PRO A 120 8.17 7.29 -21.37
CA PRO A 120 8.98 8.49 -21.55
C PRO A 120 9.20 9.23 -20.21
N LEU A 121 9.85 8.57 -19.26
CA LEU A 121 10.12 9.06 -17.90
C LEU A 121 11.61 9.35 -17.71
N ASP A 122 11.91 10.42 -16.96
CA ASP A 122 13.26 10.64 -16.46
C ASP A 122 13.49 9.79 -15.20
N ALA A 123 14.25 8.70 -15.36
CA ALA A 123 14.59 7.79 -14.28
C ALA A 123 15.29 8.48 -13.09
N THR A 124 15.96 9.61 -13.31
CA THR A 124 16.62 10.38 -12.24
C THR A 124 15.62 11.14 -11.36
N GLN A 125 14.43 11.45 -11.89
CA GLN A 125 13.36 12.14 -11.18
C GLN A 125 12.33 11.19 -10.56
N LEU A 126 12.29 9.91 -10.98
CA LEU A 126 11.40 8.91 -10.39
C LEU A 126 11.71 8.70 -8.90
N GLY A 127 10.69 8.93 -8.08
CA GLY A 127 10.79 8.93 -6.62
C GLY A 127 11.21 10.25 -5.99
N SER A 128 11.45 11.31 -6.77
CA SER A 128 11.82 12.62 -6.25
C SER A 128 10.65 13.27 -5.50
N TRP A 129 10.92 13.90 -4.35
CA TRP A 129 9.90 14.72 -3.68
C TRP A 129 9.41 15.89 -4.54
N ASN A 130 10.30 16.40 -5.39
CA ASN A 130 9.99 17.55 -6.24
C ASN A 130 8.97 17.21 -7.32
N SER A 131 8.89 15.95 -7.76
CA SER A 131 7.89 15.48 -8.74
C SER A 131 6.57 15.06 -8.09
N ALA A 132 6.48 14.98 -6.75
CA ALA A 132 5.23 14.67 -6.09
C ALA A 132 4.21 15.81 -6.21
N SER A 133 3.01 15.43 -6.67
CA SER A 133 1.82 16.26 -6.59
C SER A 133 1.49 16.61 -5.14
N LEU A 134 0.70 17.67 -4.94
CA LEU A 134 0.24 18.04 -3.60
C LEU A 134 -0.52 16.89 -2.90
N ALA A 135 -1.30 16.11 -3.64
CA ALA A 135 -2.02 14.97 -3.08
C ALA A 135 -1.06 13.86 -2.61
N THR A 136 -0.03 13.56 -3.40
CA THR A 136 1.01 12.59 -3.07
C THR A 136 1.81 13.01 -1.84
N ARG A 137 2.15 14.31 -1.72
CA ARG A 137 2.82 14.82 -0.51
C ARG A 137 1.95 14.69 0.73
N LYS A 138 0.66 15.10 0.65
CA LYS A 138 -0.29 14.95 1.76
C LYS A 138 -0.48 13.51 2.19
N PHE A 139 -0.47 12.59 1.23
CA PHE A 139 -0.51 11.15 1.50
C PHE A 139 0.74 10.69 2.26
N ILE A 140 1.95 11.02 1.79
CA ILE A 140 3.20 10.63 2.44
C ILE A 140 3.28 11.20 3.86
N GLU A 141 3.00 12.50 4.03
CA GLU A 141 2.93 13.12 5.35
C GLU A 141 1.85 12.48 6.25
N GLY A 142 0.77 12.00 5.65
CA GLY A 142 -0.27 11.24 6.33
C GLY A 142 0.24 9.90 6.83
N LEU A 143 1.02 9.17 6.03
CA LEU A 143 1.65 7.93 6.47
C LEU A 143 2.65 8.19 7.59
N GLU A 144 3.54 9.16 7.44
CA GLU A 144 4.52 9.51 8.47
C GLU A 144 3.86 9.83 9.81
N ARG A 145 2.76 10.60 9.81
CA ARG A 145 2.05 10.98 11.05
C ARG A 145 1.35 9.82 11.73
N ASN A 146 0.76 8.88 10.98
CA ASN A 146 -0.10 7.85 11.54
C ASN A 146 0.60 6.50 11.65
N TYR A 147 1.14 6.01 10.53
CA TYR A 147 1.88 4.75 10.48
C TYR A 147 3.21 4.83 11.23
N GLY A 148 3.88 5.98 11.13
CA GLY A 148 5.06 6.31 11.92
C GLY A 148 4.75 7.02 13.24
N SER A 149 3.56 6.84 13.82
CA SER A 149 3.16 7.50 15.08
C SER A 149 3.99 7.04 16.28
N LYS A 150 4.21 7.96 17.25
CA LYS A 150 4.85 7.64 18.55
C LYS A 150 3.91 6.91 19.48
N ASP A 151 2.61 7.04 19.23
CA ASP A 151 1.59 6.23 19.88
C ASP A 151 1.49 4.92 19.12
N GLY A 152 1.94 3.84 19.76
CA GLY A 152 1.95 2.50 19.19
C GLY A 152 0.56 1.99 18.82
N ASN A 153 -0.52 2.41 19.49
CA ASN A 153 -1.88 2.02 19.12
C ASN A 153 -2.30 2.71 17.81
N VAL A 154 -1.96 3.99 17.64
CA VAL A 154 -2.19 4.72 16.37
C VAL A 154 -1.39 4.08 15.24
N GLY A 155 -0.12 3.77 15.48
CA GLY A 155 0.76 3.09 14.50
C GLY A 155 0.23 1.72 14.10
N HIS A 156 -0.21 0.92 15.08
CA HIS A 156 -0.77 -0.41 14.85
C HIS A 156 -2.09 -0.33 14.05
N GLY A 157 -2.99 0.59 14.40
CA GLY A 157 -4.22 0.81 13.63
C GLY A 157 -3.95 1.24 12.20
N ALA A 158 -3.01 2.17 12.00
CA ALA A 158 -2.59 2.61 10.67
C ALA A 158 -1.99 1.45 9.85
N SER A 159 -1.19 0.59 10.47
CA SER A 159 -0.66 -0.62 9.85
C SER A 159 -1.77 -1.55 9.39
N TYR A 160 -2.66 -1.91 10.32
CA TYR A 160 -3.79 -2.78 10.01
C TYR A 160 -4.58 -2.28 8.79
N ALA A 161 -4.87 -0.98 8.75
CA ALA A 161 -5.57 -0.35 7.63
C ALA A 161 -4.82 -0.44 6.28
N ILE A 162 -3.51 -0.17 6.27
CA ILE A 162 -2.70 -0.18 5.04
C ILE A 162 -2.61 -1.59 4.48
N GLU A 163 -2.25 -2.56 5.32
CA GLU A 163 -2.08 -3.96 4.89
C GLU A 163 -3.45 -4.58 4.51
N THR A 164 -4.53 -4.22 5.22
CA THR A 164 -5.89 -4.63 4.83
C THR A 164 -6.28 -4.05 3.48
N TRP A 165 -5.99 -2.77 3.22
CA TRP A 165 -6.25 -2.16 1.91
C TRP A 165 -5.46 -2.86 0.80
N ALA A 166 -4.19 -3.17 1.05
CA ALA A 166 -3.32 -3.76 0.05
C ALA A 166 -3.72 -5.22 -0.30
N SER A 167 -4.08 -5.99 0.72
CA SER A 167 -4.44 -7.40 0.63
C SER A 167 -5.92 -7.67 0.33
N TRP A 168 -6.78 -6.65 0.32
CA TRP A 168 -8.23 -6.83 0.29
C TRP A 168 -8.71 -7.71 -0.87
N GLY A 169 -9.45 -8.77 -0.55
CA GLY A 169 -10.03 -9.70 -1.54
C GLY A 169 -9.07 -10.77 -2.07
N ILE A 170 -7.76 -10.72 -1.75
CA ILE A 170 -6.77 -11.69 -2.22
C ILE A 170 -6.99 -13.04 -1.54
N GLY A 171 -7.08 -14.12 -2.32
CA GLY A 171 -7.40 -15.46 -1.82
C GLY A 171 -8.87 -15.68 -1.46
N GLY A 172 -9.75 -14.71 -1.75
CA GLY A 172 -11.20 -14.85 -1.71
C GLY A 172 -11.74 -15.49 -2.99
N SER A 173 -12.94 -15.07 -3.43
CA SER A 173 -13.45 -15.46 -4.74
C SER A 173 -12.70 -14.76 -5.87
N GLU A 174 -12.79 -15.27 -7.09
CA GLU A 174 -12.25 -14.58 -8.27
C GLU A 174 -12.82 -13.17 -8.42
N ALA A 175 -14.07 -12.95 -8.02
CA ALA A 175 -14.69 -11.63 -8.03
C ALA A 175 -14.05 -10.68 -7.00
N ASP A 176 -13.68 -11.19 -5.83
CA ASP A 176 -13.01 -10.41 -4.79
C ASP A 176 -11.60 -10.02 -5.22
N GLU A 177 -10.82 -10.98 -5.74
CA GLU A 177 -9.48 -10.70 -6.26
C GLU A 177 -9.51 -9.69 -7.40
N ASN A 178 -10.50 -9.80 -8.29
CA ASN A 178 -10.71 -8.85 -9.39
C ASN A 178 -11.09 -7.44 -8.91
N ASN A 179 -11.48 -7.26 -7.65
CA ASN A 179 -11.76 -5.97 -7.05
C ASN A 179 -10.59 -5.43 -6.20
N ASN A 180 -9.51 -6.19 -6.01
CA ASN A 180 -8.28 -5.73 -5.38
C ASN A 180 -7.54 -4.73 -6.27
N PHE A 181 -7.03 -3.64 -5.70
CA PHE A 181 -6.45 -2.55 -6.48
C PHE A 181 -5.23 -2.98 -7.31
N TRP A 182 -4.38 -3.90 -6.82
CA TRP A 182 -3.26 -4.44 -7.61
C TRP A 182 -3.76 -5.15 -8.85
N LYS A 183 -4.78 -6.00 -8.71
CA LYS A 183 -5.39 -6.71 -9.84
C LYS A 183 -6.01 -5.75 -10.85
N GLU A 184 -6.63 -4.66 -10.37
CA GLU A 184 -7.15 -3.60 -11.24
C GLU A 184 -6.06 -2.88 -12.03
N LEU A 185 -4.91 -2.60 -11.41
CA LEU A 185 -3.74 -2.04 -12.09
C LEU A 185 -3.18 -3.02 -13.13
N ILE A 186 -2.99 -4.29 -12.75
CA ILE A 186 -2.50 -5.35 -13.65
C ILE A 186 -3.42 -5.46 -14.88
N SER A 187 -4.73 -5.62 -14.68
CA SER A 187 -5.70 -5.70 -15.78
C SER A 187 -5.71 -4.46 -16.68
N GLY A 188 -5.50 -3.27 -16.10
CA GLY A 188 -5.36 -2.03 -16.88
C GLY A 188 -4.10 -2.04 -17.74
N LEU A 189 -2.96 -2.42 -17.16
CA LEU A 189 -1.66 -2.50 -17.84
C LEU A 189 -1.63 -3.58 -18.93
N GLU A 190 -2.25 -4.74 -18.72
CA GLU A 190 -2.37 -5.80 -19.74
C GLU A 190 -3.06 -5.28 -21.02
N LYS A 191 -4.14 -4.51 -20.85
CA LYS A 191 -4.86 -3.88 -21.97
C LYS A 191 -4.03 -2.78 -22.62
N CYS A 192 -3.32 -1.98 -21.82
CA CYS A 192 -2.39 -0.97 -22.34
C CYS A 192 -1.27 -1.63 -23.17
N ASN A 193 -0.66 -2.70 -22.67
CA ASN A 193 0.37 -3.47 -23.36
C ASN A 193 -0.13 -4.08 -24.66
N SER A 194 -1.38 -4.55 -24.70
CA SER A 194 -2.01 -5.03 -25.93
C SER A 194 -2.06 -3.94 -27.02
N ARG A 195 -2.37 -2.69 -26.65
CA ARG A 195 -2.31 -1.54 -27.59
C ARG A 195 -0.89 -1.13 -27.94
N ARG A 196 0.02 -1.12 -26.97
CA ARG A 196 1.45 -0.82 -27.21
C ARG A 196 2.02 -1.80 -28.24
N ARG A 197 1.73 -3.10 -28.10
CA ARG A 197 2.12 -4.13 -29.06
C ARG A 197 1.57 -3.88 -30.47
N GLN A 198 0.29 -3.49 -30.59
CA GLN A 198 -0.32 -3.12 -31.87
C GLN A 198 0.37 -1.90 -32.53
N ASN A 199 0.93 -1.00 -31.72
CA ASN A 199 1.65 0.19 -32.16
C ASN A 199 3.18 0.00 -32.25
N ASN A 200 3.68 -1.25 -32.17
CA ASN A 200 5.12 -1.57 -32.12
C ASN A 200 5.90 -0.83 -31.01
N GLN A 201 5.24 -0.54 -29.89
CA GLN A 201 5.84 0.04 -28.70
C GLN A 201 6.23 -1.06 -27.69
N PRO A 202 7.31 -0.86 -26.90
CA PRO A 202 7.71 -1.81 -25.87
C PRO A 202 6.63 -1.93 -24.78
N GLU A 203 6.38 -3.16 -24.34
CA GLU A 203 5.43 -3.46 -23.26
C GLU A 203 6.00 -3.05 -21.89
N ILE A 204 5.11 -2.67 -20.98
CA ILE A 204 5.45 -2.39 -19.57
C ILE A 204 5.48 -3.73 -18.82
N PRO A 205 6.60 -4.14 -18.20
CA PRO A 205 6.67 -5.36 -17.42
C PRO A 205 5.64 -5.40 -16.29
N LEU A 206 5.05 -6.56 -16.02
CA LEU A 206 4.03 -6.71 -14.98
C LEU A 206 4.55 -7.34 -13.69
N ASP A 207 5.77 -7.88 -13.69
CA ASP A 207 6.31 -8.70 -12.60
C ASP A 207 6.30 -7.98 -11.26
N PHE A 208 6.58 -6.67 -11.27
CA PHE A 208 6.49 -5.83 -10.08
C PHE A 208 5.08 -5.86 -9.46
N PHE A 209 4.04 -5.63 -10.26
CA PHE A 209 2.66 -5.60 -9.77
C PHE A 209 2.16 -7.00 -9.39
N LEU A 210 2.54 -8.02 -10.17
CA LEU A 210 2.20 -9.41 -9.89
C LEU A 210 2.83 -9.91 -8.59
N PHE A 211 4.08 -9.55 -8.33
CA PHE A 211 4.75 -9.88 -7.08
C PHE A 211 3.98 -9.35 -5.88
N HIS A 212 3.66 -8.05 -5.88
CA HIS A 212 2.89 -7.44 -4.79
C HIS A 212 1.51 -8.08 -4.66
N PHE A 213 0.76 -8.25 -5.74
CA PHE A 213 -0.53 -8.97 -5.66
C PHE A 213 -0.41 -10.36 -5.00
N ASN A 214 0.68 -11.09 -5.24
CA ASN A 214 0.87 -12.41 -4.67
C ASN A 214 1.40 -12.39 -3.22
N SER A 215 2.20 -11.40 -2.84
CA SER A 215 2.81 -11.32 -1.49
C SER A 215 1.87 -10.70 -0.45
N GLU A 216 1.00 -9.77 -0.85
CA GLU A 216 0.22 -8.93 0.05
C GLU A 216 -0.81 -9.71 0.88
N LYS A 217 -1.26 -10.88 0.41
CA LYS A 217 -2.14 -11.73 1.21
C LYS A 217 -1.54 -12.03 2.58
N GLN A 218 -0.25 -12.38 2.62
CA GLN A 218 0.42 -12.72 3.87
C GLN A 218 0.54 -11.52 4.80
N HIS A 219 0.73 -10.31 4.27
CA HIS A 219 0.71 -9.10 5.09
C HIS A 219 -0.65 -8.85 5.74
N GLY A 220 -1.74 -9.07 4.97
CA GLY A 220 -3.11 -9.00 5.49
C GLY A 220 -3.39 -9.99 6.61
N ASP A 221 -2.99 -11.26 6.44
CA ASP A 221 -3.14 -12.30 7.46
C ASP A 221 -2.34 -11.94 8.73
N ASN A 222 -1.11 -11.46 8.57
CA ASN A 222 -0.23 -11.10 9.69
C ASN A 222 -0.81 -9.97 10.57
N VAL A 223 -1.35 -8.91 9.97
CA VAL A 223 -1.92 -7.80 10.78
C VAL A 223 -3.24 -8.17 11.45
N PHE A 224 -3.98 -9.12 10.90
CA PHE A 224 -5.17 -9.65 11.57
C PHE A 224 -4.77 -10.45 12.81
N ASP A 225 -3.75 -11.29 12.71
CA ASP A 225 -3.21 -12.02 13.85
C ASP A 225 -2.61 -11.05 14.89
N GLU A 226 -1.86 -10.02 14.47
CA GLU A 226 -1.33 -8.95 15.34
C GLU A 226 -2.44 -8.25 16.12
N LEU A 227 -3.56 -7.94 15.44
CA LEU A 227 -4.73 -7.32 16.07
C LEU A 227 -5.35 -8.22 17.13
N ARG A 228 -5.56 -9.51 16.83
CA ARG A 228 -6.13 -10.48 17.79
C ARG A 228 -5.25 -10.63 19.02
N HIS A 229 -3.95 -10.78 18.83
CA HIS A 229 -3.00 -10.92 19.95
C HIS A 229 -2.90 -9.65 20.78
N SER A 230 -2.97 -8.48 20.15
CA SER A 230 -2.84 -7.21 20.87
C SER A 230 -4.11 -6.82 21.61
N PHE A 231 -5.29 -7.19 21.12
CA PHE A 231 -6.56 -6.76 21.69
C PHE A 231 -6.70 -7.09 23.19
N ASP A 232 -6.21 -8.27 23.59
CA ASP A 232 -6.26 -8.76 24.96
C ASP A 232 -5.23 -8.10 25.88
N LYS A 233 -4.26 -7.34 25.33
CA LYS A 233 -3.24 -6.64 26.11
C LYS A 233 -3.85 -5.42 26.84
N PRO A 234 -3.48 -5.17 28.11
CA PRO A 234 -3.95 -3.99 28.86
C PRO A 234 -3.69 -2.66 28.15
N GLU A 235 -2.57 -2.58 27.43
CA GLU A 235 -2.06 -1.40 26.73
C GLU A 235 -2.72 -1.18 25.36
N PHE A 236 -3.64 -2.06 24.95
CA PHE A 236 -4.40 -1.87 23.72
C PHE A 236 -5.56 -0.90 23.93
N HIS A 237 -5.53 0.20 23.20
CA HIS A 237 -6.55 1.24 23.22
C HIS A 237 -7.24 1.32 21.86
N TYR A 238 -8.49 0.83 21.80
CA TYR A 238 -9.20 0.67 20.53
C TYR A 238 -9.58 2.00 19.87
N GLU A 239 -9.75 3.10 20.64
CA GLU A 239 -10.07 4.41 20.07
C GLU A 239 -8.88 4.98 19.27
N GLU A 240 -7.68 4.89 19.82
CA GLU A 240 -6.41 5.28 19.21
C GLU A 240 -6.08 4.39 18.00
N PHE A 241 -6.34 3.08 18.12
CA PHE A 241 -6.24 2.15 17.00
C PHE A 241 -7.16 2.56 15.84
N LEU A 242 -8.45 2.75 16.11
CA LEU A 242 -9.42 3.16 15.09
C LEU A 242 -9.07 4.53 14.51
N PHE A 243 -8.58 5.46 15.32
CA PHE A 243 -8.11 6.75 14.85
C PHE A 243 -6.97 6.59 13.84
N GLY A 244 -5.93 5.82 14.17
CA GLY A 244 -4.81 5.54 13.27
C GLY A 244 -5.26 4.88 11.96
N ALA A 245 -6.12 3.86 12.06
CA ALA A 245 -6.66 3.14 10.92
C ALA A 245 -7.43 4.07 9.96
N ARG A 246 -8.37 4.87 10.48
CA ARG A 246 -9.14 5.83 9.68
C ARG A 246 -8.21 6.84 9.01
N LYS A 247 -7.23 7.39 9.74
CA LYS A 247 -6.31 8.39 9.19
C LYS A 247 -5.36 7.86 8.13
N ALA A 248 -4.93 6.61 8.24
CA ALA A 248 -4.18 5.94 7.18
C ALA A 248 -5.02 5.78 5.90
N LEU A 249 -6.27 5.32 6.01
CA LEU A 249 -7.16 5.17 4.86
C LEU A 249 -7.53 6.51 4.22
N GLU A 250 -7.73 7.57 5.01
CA GLU A 250 -7.91 8.94 4.49
C GLU A 250 -6.69 9.41 3.69
N ALA A 251 -5.47 9.10 4.16
CA ALA A 251 -4.23 9.43 3.45
C ALA A 251 -4.12 8.66 2.13
N ILE A 252 -4.34 7.35 2.14
CA ILE A 252 -4.31 6.51 0.92
C ILE A 252 -5.37 7.00 -0.07
N HIS A 253 -6.57 7.33 0.42
CA HIS A 253 -7.64 7.83 -0.43
C HIS A 253 -7.31 9.18 -1.06
N THR A 254 -6.61 10.05 -0.32
CA THR A 254 -6.10 11.33 -0.84
C THR A 254 -5.16 11.11 -2.03
N PHE A 255 -4.27 10.11 -1.98
CA PHE A 255 -3.40 9.74 -3.09
C PHE A 255 -4.21 9.35 -4.34
N TRP A 256 -5.14 8.40 -4.20
CA TRP A 256 -5.94 7.91 -5.32
C TRP A 256 -6.89 8.95 -5.90
N LEU A 257 -7.50 9.80 -5.05
CA LEU A 257 -8.30 10.92 -5.52
C LEU A 257 -7.44 11.96 -6.24
N GLY A 258 -6.20 12.16 -5.78
CA GLY A 258 -5.19 12.98 -6.46
C GLY A 258 -4.97 12.53 -7.90
N LEU A 259 -4.62 11.25 -8.09
CA LEU A 259 -4.46 10.62 -9.39
C LEU A 259 -5.75 10.68 -10.23
N ASN A 260 -6.91 10.43 -9.60
CA ASN A 260 -8.21 10.51 -10.27
C ASN A 260 -8.56 11.92 -10.77
N ASN A 261 -8.13 12.95 -10.06
CA ASN A 261 -8.31 14.33 -10.47
C ASN A 261 -7.27 14.73 -11.54
N ALA A 262 -6.03 14.26 -11.41
CA ALA A 262 -4.96 14.51 -12.38
C ALA A 262 -5.31 13.92 -13.75
N ARG A 263 -5.71 12.65 -13.82
CA ARG A 263 -6.08 11.99 -15.08
C ARG A 263 -7.18 12.71 -15.87
N LYS A 264 -8.11 13.40 -15.19
CA LYS A 264 -9.20 14.16 -15.82
C LYS A 264 -8.71 15.46 -16.46
N ARG A 265 -7.57 15.99 -15.98
CA ARG A 265 -6.93 17.21 -16.51
C ARG A 265 -5.88 16.90 -17.57
N ILE A 266 -5.23 15.74 -17.49
CA ILE A 266 -4.33 15.25 -18.54
C ILE A 266 -5.19 14.97 -19.77
N VAL A 267 -5.13 15.89 -20.74
CA VAL A 267 -5.88 15.78 -22.00
C VAL A 267 -5.37 14.57 -22.77
N ARG A 268 -6.29 13.82 -23.37
CA ARG A 268 -5.95 12.81 -24.38
C ARG A 268 -5.41 13.57 -25.60
N CYS A 269 -4.10 13.73 -25.70
CA CYS A 269 -3.45 14.05 -26.96
C CYS A 269 -3.49 12.82 -27.87
#